data_AF-A0A956X453-F1
#
_entry.id   AF-A0A956X453-F1
#
_cell.length_a   1.000
_cell.length_b   1.000
_cell.length_c   1.000
_cell.angle_alpha   90.00
_cell.angle_beta   90.00
_cell.angle_gamma   90.00
#
_symmetry.space_group_name_H-M   'P 1'
#
loop_
_entity.id
_entity.type
_entity.pdbx_description
1 polymer ?
#
loop_
_entity_poly.entity_id
_entity_poly.type
_entity_poly.pdbx_seq_one_letter_code
_entity_poly.pdbx_strand_id
1 'polypeptide(L)'
;LDGFNVIPSYFTLAIFPLMSRYARDSHDSLIRAYHLAIRLLVMIALPIAVLVTLLSTLLIRILGGSAFLPDSAIALTILIWSIPIGFVNSVTQYVLIAVNQQRFLTRAFIIGVLFNIGANLVLIPRYGYAGAAVVTVLSEVSLLIPFYIAVRRHVARLPWVELLWRQLVAAAGMGATAALLRNTELVAVVLSSLVYVGLLVALGAFRDPDIQRVLRIVPFIGQRVPAAPSDPFGE
;
A
#
# COMPACT_ATOMS: atom_id res chain seq x y z
N LEU A 1 4.82 6.44 -12.75
CA LEU A 1 4.18 6.48 -11.40
C LEU A 1 2.69 6.23 -11.51
N ASP A 2 2.00 6.86 -12.47
CA ASP A 2 0.55 6.71 -12.69
C ASP A 2 0.09 5.25 -12.88
N GLY A 3 0.91 4.39 -13.51
CA GLY A 3 0.60 2.97 -13.66
C GLY A 3 0.43 2.20 -12.35
N PHE A 4 1.09 2.59 -11.26
CA PHE A 4 0.90 1.94 -9.95
C PHE A 4 -0.39 2.42 -9.26
N ASN A 5 -0.80 3.67 -9.48
CA ASN A 5 -2.02 4.26 -8.91
C ASN A 5 -3.32 3.67 -9.51
N VAL A 6 -3.19 2.89 -10.58
CA VAL A 6 -4.26 2.11 -11.18
C VAL A 6 -4.63 0.88 -10.32
N ILE A 7 -3.71 0.38 -9.48
CA ILE A 7 -3.96 -0.78 -8.63
C ILE A 7 -5.03 -0.46 -7.56
N PRO A 8 -4.93 0.63 -6.77
CA PRO A 8 -5.97 0.98 -5.80
C PRO A 8 -7.36 1.20 -6.41
N SER A 9 -7.45 1.80 -7.61
CA SER A 9 -8.74 2.10 -8.24
C SER A 9 -9.47 0.83 -8.67
N TYR A 10 -8.80 -0.10 -9.38
CA TYR A 10 -9.40 -1.39 -9.72
C TYR A 10 -9.65 -2.27 -8.50
N PHE A 11 -8.75 -2.25 -7.52
CA PHE A 11 -8.93 -2.99 -6.29
C PHE A 11 -10.16 -2.50 -5.51
N THR A 12 -10.34 -1.18 -5.40
CA THR A 12 -11.53 -0.58 -4.76
C THR A 12 -12.79 -0.95 -5.54
N LEU A 13 -12.79 -0.85 -6.87
CA LEU A 13 -13.93 -1.22 -7.72
C LEU A 13 -14.32 -2.71 -7.59
N ALA A 14 -13.35 -3.61 -7.39
CA ALA A 14 -13.61 -5.04 -7.25
C ALA A 14 -14.13 -5.41 -5.86
N ILE A 15 -13.62 -4.78 -4.80
CA ILE A 15 -13.96 -5.11 -3.40
C ILE A 15 -15.32 -4.51 -3.00
N PHE A 16 -15.65 -3.32 -3.49
CA PHE A 16 -16.84 -2.57 -3.06
C PHE A 16 -18.19 -3.32 -3.29
N PRO A 17 -18.45 -3.91 -4.47
CA PRO A 17 -19.71 -4.64 -4.74
C PRO A 17 -19.81 -5.94 -3.94
N LEU A 18 -18.68 -6.61 -3.72
CA LEU A 18 -18.59 -7.84 -2.94
C LEU A 18 -18.98 -7.61 -1.48
N MET A 19 -18.58 -6.46 -0.91
CA MET A 19 -18.92 -6.11 0.48
C MET A 19 -20.37 -5.63 0.62
N SER A 20 -20.93 -4.98 -0.39
CA SER A 20 -22.34 -4.56 -0.42
C SER A 20 -23.32 -5.75 -0.44
N ARG A 21 -22.95 -6.88 -1.09
CA ARG A 21 -23.79 -8.09 -1.15
C ARG A 21 -23.96 -8.85 0.16
N TYR A 22 -23.18 -8.55 1.21
CA TYR A 22 -23.11 -9.38 2.43
C TYR A 22 -23.41 -8.66 3.75
N ALA A 23 -23.92 -7.41 3.76
CA ALA A 23 -24.21 -6.71 5.01
C ALA A 23 -25.64 -6.17 5.08
N ARG A 24 -26.33 -6.48 6.18
CA ARG A 24 -27.64 -5.93 6.56
C ARG A 24 -27.58 -4.47 7.04
N ASP A 25 -26.38 -3.93 7.32
CA ASP A 25 -26.11 -2.52 7.61
C ASP A 25 -24.90 -2.02 6.79
N SER A 26 -25.11 -0.99 5.98
CA SER A 26 -24.14 -0.51 4.98
C SER A 26 -22.85 0.07 5.57
N HIS A 27 -22.91 0.65 6.77
CA HIS A 27 -21.76 1.33 7.42
C HIS A 27 -20.69 0.35 7.92
N ASP A 28 -21.09 -0.70 8.61
CA ASP A 28 -20.17 -1.73 9.12
C ASP A 28 -19.48 -2.49 7.98
N SER A 29 -20.19 -2.67 6.86
CA SER A 29 -19.60 -3.27 5.67
C SER A 29 -18.51 -2.39 5.06
N LEU A 30 -18.76 -1.08 5.01
CA LEU A 30 -17.78 -0.10 4.51
C LEU A 30 -16.50 -0.10 5.36
N ILE A 31 -16.63 -0.15 6.69
CA ILE A 31 -15.47 -0.18 7.61
C ILE A 31 -14.66 -1.47 7.39
N ARG A 32 -15.31 -2.64 7.33
CA ARG A 32 -14.64 -3.91 7.04
C ARG A 32 -13.94 -3.88 5.68
N ALA A 33 -14.61 -3.36 4.65
CA ALA A 33 -14.06 -3.23 3.30
C ALA A 33 -12.80 -2.34 3.32
N TYR A 34 -12.87 -1.24 4.06
CA TYR A 34 -11.77 -0.31 4.20
C TYR A 34 -10.57 -0.91 4.92
N HIS A 35 -10.78 -1.63 6.03
CA HIS A 35 -9.72 -2.35 6.75
C HIS A 35 -9.04 -3.38 5.84
N LEU A 36 -9.84 -4.21 5.16
CA LEU A 36 -9.35 -5.22 4.24
C LEU A 36 -8.55 -4.60 3.09
N ALA A 37 -9.02 -3.49 2.54
CA ALA A 37 -8.35 -2.78 1.45
C ALA A 37 -7.00 -2.18 1.87
N ILE A 38 -6.94 -1.48 3.00
CA ILE A 38 -5.67 -1.00 3.55
C ILE A 38 -4.70 -2.18 3.74
N ARG A 39 -5.18 -3.26 4.35
CA ARG A 39 -4.35 -4.42 4.66
C ARG A 39 -3.74 -5.05 3.41
N LEU A 40 -4.55 -5.29 2.38
CA LEU A 40 -4.12 -5.92 1.14
C LEU A 40 -3.22 -4.99 0.31
N LEU A 41 -3.56 -3.69 0.23
CA LEU A 41 -2.75 -2.74 -0.52
C LEU A 41 -1.38 -2.52 0.12
N VAL A 42 -1.30 -2.35 1.44
CA VAL A 42 0.00 -2.21 2.12
C VAL A 42 0.84 -3.48 2.01
N MET A 43 0.18 -4.65 2.10
CA MET A 43 0.82 -5.95 1.93
C MET A 43 1.44 -6.13 0.53
N ILE A 44 0.94 -5.44 -0.50
CA ILE A 44 1.49 -5.45 -1.86
C ILE A 44 2.46 -4.28 -2.07
N ALA A 45 2.16 -3.09 -1.54
CA ALA A 45 2.95 -1.89 -1.79
C ALA A 45 4.33 -1.92 -1.12
N LEU A 46 4.43 -2.44 0.10
CA LEU A 46 5.70 -2.53 0.81
C LEU A 46 6.76 -3.37 0.08
N PRO A 47 6.47 -4.61 -0.37
CA PRO A 47 7.48 -5.38 -1.11
C PRO A 47 7.82 -4.74 -2.44
N ILE A 48 6.88 -4.08 -3.12
CA ILE A 48 7.18 -3.29 -4.34
C ILE A 48 8.19 -2.18 -4.02
N ALA A 49 7.97 -1.41 -2.94
CA ALA A 49 8.87 -0.34 -2.54
C ALA A 49 10.29 -0.85 -2.25
N VAL A 50 10.41 -1.97 -1.54
CA VAL A 50 11.71 -2.59 -1.25
C VAL A 50 12.38 -3.13 -2.52
N LEU A 51 11.66 -3.85 -3.38
CA LEU A 51 12.22 -4.42 -4.61
C LEU A 51 12.69 -3.35 -5.59
N VAL A 52 11.91 -2.30 -5.79
CA VAL A 52 12.30 -1.19 -6.67
C VAL A 52 13.48 -0.42 -6.08
N THR A 53 13.57 -0.29 -4.75
CA THR A 53 14.76 0.29 -4.10
C THR A 53 16.00 -0.51 -4.45
N LEU A 54 15.95 -1.84 -4.33
CA LEU A 54 17.07 -2.73 -4.65
C LEU A 54 17.43 -2.72 -6.13
N LEU A 55 16.42 -2.71 -6.98
CA LEU A 55 16.57 -2.78 -8.43
C LEU A 55 16.69 -1.40 -9.09
N SER A 56 16.75 -0.32 -8.32
CA SER A 56 16.69 1.06 -8.85
C SER A 56 17.79 1.33 -9.88
N THR A 57 19.03 0.93 -9.61
CA THR A 57 20.15 1.08 -10.55
C THR A 57 19.94 0.26 -11.81
N LEU A 58 19.47 -0.99 -11.69
CA LEU A 58 19.21 -1.86 -12.84
C LEU A 58 18.06 -1.32 -13.70
N LEU A 59 16.95 -0.92 -13.08
CA LEU A 59 15.78 -0.35 -13.73
C LEU A 59 16.14 0.91 -14.52
N ILE A 60 16.87 1.84 -13.90
CA ILE A 60 17.32 3.07 -14.57
C ILE A 60 18.32 2.76 -15.68
N ARG A 61 19.24 1.81 -15.48
CA ARG A 61 20.18 1.41 -16.54
C ARG A 61 19.46 0.86 -17.77
N ILE A 62 18.44 0.04 -17.58
CA ILE A 62 17.67 -0.58 -18.68
C ILE A 62 16.78 0.46 -19.37
N LEU A 63 16.12 1.34 -18.61
CA LEU A 63 15.12 2.26 -19.16
C LEU A 63 15.70 3.59 -19.66
N GLY A 64 16.61 4.18 -18.90
CA GLY A 64 17.23 5.47 -19.20
C GLY A 64 18.64 5.36 -19.79
N GLY A 65 19.35 4.26 -19.51
CA GLY A 65 20.76 4.11 -19.85
C GLY A 65 21.69 4.59 -18.74
N SER A 66 22.98 4.32 -18.91
CA SER A 66 24.02 4.64 -17.92
C SER A 66 24.21 6.14 -17.69
N ALA A 67 23.83 6.99 -18.64
CA ALA A 67 23.96 8.45 -18.55
C ALA A 67 23.11 9.08 -17.42
N PHE A 68 22.08 8.38 -16.95
CA PHE A 68 21.20 8.86 -15.88
C PHE A 68 21.57 8.30 -14.49
N LEU A 69 22.63 7.50 -14.41
CA LEU A 69 23.15 7.00 -13.15
C LEU A 69 24.24 7.93 -12.60
N PRO A 70 24.30 8.14 -11.26
CA PRO A 70 23.45 7.51 -10.23
C PRO A 70 22.16 8.29 -9.92
N ASP A 71 22.03 9.52 -10.44
CA ASP A 71 21.03 10.49 -9.97
C ASP A 71 19.59 9.99 -10.05
N SER A 72 19.17 9.47 -11.20
CA SER A 72 17.80 8.96 -11.38
C SER A 72 17.51 7.71 -10.52
N ALA A 73 18.53 6.91 -10.19
CA ALA A 73 18.37 5.75 -9.31
C ALA A 73 18.17 6.17 -7.84
N ILE A 74 18.86 7.22 -7.41
CA ILE A 74 18.66 7.84 -6.09
C ILE A 74 17.24 8.42 -6.02
N ALA A 75 16.84 9.18 -7.04
CA ALA A 75 15.49 9.75 -7.13
C ALA A 75 14.40 8.67 -7.05
N LEU A 76 14.54 7.58 -7.81
CA LEU A 76 13.60 6.47 -7.84
C LEU A 76 13.51 5.75 -6.48
N THR A 77 14.65 5.53 -5.83
CA THR A 77 14.73 4.93 -4.50
C THR A 77 13.96 5.76 -3.46
N ILE A 78 14.01 7.09 -3.55
CA ILE A 78 13.24 7.96 -2.66
C ILE A 78 11.75 7.94 -3.04
N LEU A 79 11.45 8.15 -4.33
CA LEU A 79 10.09 8.28 -4.84
C LEU A 79 9.24 7.04 -4.58
N ILE A 80 9.79 5.84 -4.67
CA ILE A 80 8.96 4.63 -4.55
C ILE A 80 8.30 4.48 -3.16
N TRP A 81 8.87 5.09 -2.13
CA TRP A 81 8.25 5.11 -0.79
C TRP A 81 6.99 5.97 -0.71
N SER A 82 6.67 6.75 -1.75
CA SER A 82 5.35 7.38 -1.90
C SER A 82 4.24 6.35 -2.15
N ILE A 83 4.54 5.20 -2.77
CA ILE A 83 3.53 4.23 -3.20
C ILE A 83 2.75 3.61 -2.01
N PRO A 84 3.39 3.07 -0.95
CA PRO A 84 2.63 2.54 0.19
C PRO A 84 1.71 3.55 0.84
N ILE A 85 2.14 4.82 0.93
CA ILE A 85 1.37 5.90 1.55
C ILE A 85 0.23 6.34 0.61
N GLY A 86 0.55 6.53 -0.67
CA GLY A 86 -0.40 6.89 -1.72
C GLY A 86 -1.52 5.87 -1.89
N PHE A 87 -1.24 4.58 -1.73
CA PHE A 87 -2.26 3.53 -1.77
C PHE A 87 -3.24 3.64 -0.59
N VAL A 88 -2.73 3.90 0.61
CA VAL A 88 -3.56 4.17 1.80
C VAL A 88 -4.40 5.42 1.59
N ASN A 89 -3.80 6.51 1.09
CA ASN A 89 -4.49 7.75 0.78
C ASN A 89 -5.60 7.54 -0.27
N SER A 90 -5.32 6.78 -1.31
CA SER A 90 -6.27 6.50 -2.41
C SER A 90 -7.54 5.80 -1.90
N VAL A 91 -7.39 4.71 -1.14
CA VAL A 91 -8.56 4.01 -0.58
C VAL A 91 -9.30 4.90 0.41
N THR A 92 -8.56 5.65 1.24
CA THR A 92 -9.16 6.57 2.20
C THR A 92 -10.00 7.65 1.49
N GLN A 93 -9.51 8.18 0.38
CA GLN A 93 -10.24 9.11 -0.47
C GLN A 93 -11.54 8.50 -0.97
N TYR A 94 -11.52 7.29 -1.52
CA TYR A 94 -12.74 6.62 -1.99
C TYR A 94 -13.77 6.43 -0.87
N VAL A 95 -13.33 6.03 0.32
CA VAL A 95 -14.22 5.88 1.49
C VAL A 95 -14.82 7.21 1.90
N LEU A 96 -14.03 8.28 1.94
CA LEU A 96 -14.52 9.63 2.27
C LEU A 96 -15.49 10.18 1.22
N ILE A 97 -15.29 9.86 -0.07
CA ILE A 97 -16.27 10.16 -1.13
C ILE A 97 -17.57 9.40 -0.86
N ALA A 98 -17.49 8.10 -0.53
CA ALA A 98 -18.66 7.25 -0.28
C ALA A 98 -19.51 7.73 0.92
N VAL A 99 -18.90 8.34 1.94
CA VAL A 99 -19.61 8.96 3.07
C VAL A 99 -19.91 10.45 2.87
N ASN A 100 -19.91 10.93 1.61
CA ASN A 100 -20.22 12.31 1.23
C ASN A 100 -19.33 13.40 1.86
N GLN A 101 -18.08 13.07 2.22
CA GLN A 101 -17.10 14.02 2.80
C GLN A 101 -16.21 14.69 1.74
N GLN A 102 -16.74 14.93 0.54
CA GLN A 102 -16.01 15.56 -0.57
C GLN A 102 -15.48 16.96 -0.21
N ARG A 103 -16.27 17.76 0.52
CA ARG A 103 -15.82 19.10 0.96
C ARG A 103 -14.62 19.04 1.90
N PHE A 104 -14.56 18.03 2.77
CA PHE A 104 -13.39 17.81 3.63
C PHE A 104 -12.19 17.43 2.78
N LEU A 105 -12.36 16.50 1.83
CA LEU A 105 -11.31 16.10 0.89
C LEU A 105 -10.75 17.28 0.12
N THR A 106 -11.60 18.15 -0.43
CA THR A 106 -11.14 19.35 -1.17
C THR A 106 -10.26 20.23 -0.29
N ARG A 107 -10.64 20.46 0.98
CA ARG A 107 -9.82 21.25 1.93
C ARG A 107 -8.49 20.56 2.22
N ALA A 108 -8.50 19.23 2.41
CA ALA A 108 -7.28 18.46 2.61
C ALA A 108 -6.34 18.55 1.39
N PHE A 109 -6.88 18.46 0.16
CA PHE A 109 -6.11 18.64 -1.06
C PHE A 109 -5.54 20.04 -1.21
N ILE A 110 -6.28 21.09 -0.84
CA ILE A 110 -5.74 22.46 -0.82
C ILE A 110 -4.54 22.54 0.12
N ILE A 111 -4.63 21.98 1.32
CA ILE A 111 -3.49 21.92 2.27
C ILE A 111 -2.31 21.15 1.65
N GLY A 112 -2.57 20.00 1.02
CA GLY A 112 -1.54 19.20 0.36
C GLY A 112 -0.87 19.93 -0.80
N VAL A 113 -1.63 20.66 -1.62
CA VAL A 113 -1.09 21.46 -2.73
C VAL A 113 -0.23 22.62 -2.20
N LEU A 114 -0.70 23.33 -1.18
CA LEU A 114 0.07 24.41 -0.56
C LEU A 114 1.37 23.87 0.06
N PHE A 115 1.30 22.73 0.74
CA PHE A 115 2.48 22.04 1.26
C PHE A 115 3.44 21.65 0.14
N ASN A 116 2.94 21.02 -0.94
CA ASN A 116 3.75 20.58 -2.06
C ASN A 116 4.47 21.75 -2.73
N ILE A 117 3.76 22.84 -3.04
CA ILE A 117 4.35 24.04 -3.64
C ILE A 117 5.39 24.65 -2.70
N GLY A 118 5.03 24.88 -1.43
CA GLY A 118 5.92 25.48 -0.45
C GLY A 118 7.18 24.64 -0.22
N ALA A 119 7.03 23.32 -0.07
CA ALA A 119 8.14 22.41 0.11
C ALA A 119 9.02 22.34 -1.15
N ASN A 120 8.43 22.32 -2.35
CA ASN A 120 9.19 22.36 -3.60
C ASN A 120 10.01 23.64 -3.75
N LEU A 121 9.44 24.81 -3.43
CA LEU A 121 10.15 26.09 -3.49
C LEU A 121 11.34 26.16 -2.53
N VAL A 122 11.31 25.43 -1.41
CA VAL A 122 12.41 25.39 -0.43
C VAL A 122 13.43 24.30 -0.74
N LEU A 123 12.98 23.10 -1.12
CA LEU A 123 13.85 21.92 -1.25
C LEU A 123 14.49 21.80 -2.63
N ILE A 124 13.82 22.18 -3.72
CA ILE A 124 14.38 22.06 -5.07
C ILE A 124 15.64 22.94 -5.25
N PRO A 125 15.68 24.22 -4.83
CA PRO A 125 16.88 25.03 -5.01
C PRO A 125 18.11 24.51 -4.25
N ARG A 126 17.90 23.75 -3.17
CA ARG A 126 18.97 23.22 -2.32
C ARG A 126 19.40 21.80 -2.70
N TYR A 127 18.45 20.96 -3.13
CA TYR A 127 18.65 19.52 -3.30
C TYR A 127 18.27 19.00 -4.69
N GLY A 128 17.89 19.88 -5.62
CA GLY A 128 17.56 19.54 -7.01
C GLY A 128 16.50 18.44 -7.11
N TYR A 129 16.82 17.42 -7.92
CA TYR A 129 15.94 16.28 -8.18
C TYR A 129 15.63 15.45 -6.91
N ALA A 130 16.61 15.29 -6.01
CA ALA A 130 16.42 14.55 -4.77
C ALA A 130 15.46 15.29 -3.84
N GLY A 131 15.52 16.62 -3.84
CA GLY A 131 14.55 17.50 -3.18
C GLY A 131 13.13 17.24 -3.67
N ALA A 132 12.92 17.26 -4.99
CA ALA A 132 11.60 16.99 -5.58
C ALA A 132 11.07 15.58 -5.22
N ALA A 133 11.94 14.58 -5.22
CA ALA A 133 11.60 13.21 -4.80
C ALA A 133 11.12 13.15 -3.34
N VAL A 134 11.85 13.81 -2.43
CA VAL A 134 11.48 13.90 -1.01
C VAL A 134 10.16 14.65 -0.84
N VAL A 135 9.97 15.78 -1.54
CA VAL A 135 8.72 16.56 -1.46
C VAL A 135 7.52 15.71 -1.87
N THR A 136 7.67 14.83 -2.84
CA THR A 136 6.60 13.93 -3.28
C THR A 136 6.18 12.98 -2.16
N VAL A 137 7.14 12.31 -1.51
CA VAL A 137 6.87 11.43 -0.37
C VAL A 137 6.25 12.21 0.80
N LEU A 138 6.80 13.39 1.11
CA LEU A 138 6.27 14.24 2.17
C LEU A 138 4.86 14.75 1.86
N SER A 139 4.52 14.95 0.59
CA SER A 139 3.17 15.36 0.18
C SER A 139 2.15 14.27 0.47
N GLU A 140 2.49 13.00 0.23
CA GLU A 140 1.64 11.86 0.62
C GLU A 140 1.46 11.79 2.13
N VAL A 141 2.53 12.00 2.91
CA VAL A 141 2.46 12.07 4.37
C VAL A 141 1.59 13.25 4.83
N SER A 142 1.70 14.40 4.16
CA SER A 142 0.93 15.60 4.48
C SER A 142 -0.57 15.40 4.29
N LEU A 143 -0.98 14.55 3.34
CA LEU A 143 -2.38 14.17 3.10
C LEU A 143 -2.86 13.08 4.06
N LEU A 144 -1.96 12.21 4.53
CA LEU A 144 -2.29 11.13 5.46
C LEU A 144 -2.87 11.68 6.78
N ILE A 145 -2.35 12.81 7.28
CA ILE A 145 -2.82 13.45 8.52
C ILE A 145 -4.28 13.92 8.44
N PRO A 146 -4.68 14.80 7.50
CA PRO A 146 -6.07 15.24 7.38
C PRO A 146 -6.98 14.07 7.03
N PHE A 147 -6.54 13.10 6.24
CA PHE A 147 -7.33 11.91 5.92
C PHE A 147 -7.58 11.05 7.17
N TYR A 148 -6.57 10.85 8.01
CA TYR A 148 -6.73 10.18 9.30
C TYR A 148 -7.76 10.89 10.20
N ILE A 149 -7.68 12.22 10.28
CA ILE A 149 -8.65 13.02 11.05
C ILE A 149 -10.06 12.86 10.47
N ALA A 150 -10.21 12.90 9.15
CA ALA A 150 -11.49 12.75 8.46
C ALA A 150 -12.14 11.40 8.75
N VAL A 151 -11.35 10.32 8.62
CA VAL A 151 -11.77 8.94 8.88
C VAL A 151 -12.18 8.76 10.32
N ARG A 152 -11.36 9.24 11.27
CA ARG A 152 -11.65 9.15 12.70
C ARG A 152 -12.96 9.85 13.07
N ARG A 153 -13.29 10.94 12.36
CA ARG A 153 -14.46 11.78 12.64
C ARG A 153 -15.75 11.29 11.94
N HIS A 154 -15.65 10.76 10.72
CA HIS A 154 -16.82 10.47 9.89
C HIS A 154 -17.01 8.99 9.52
N VAL A 155 -16.02 8.13 9.80
CA VAL A 155 -16.05 6.71 9.40
C VAL A 155 -15.88 5.80 10.62
N ALA A 156 -14.66 5.68 11.14
CA ALA A 156 -14.31 4.80 12.26
C ALA A 156 -12.94 5.14 12.85
N ARG A 157 -12.67 4.68 14.07
CA ARG A 157 -11.31 4.66 14.63
C ARG A 157 -10.58 3.44 14.09
N LEU A 158 -9.55 3.67 13.27
CA LEU A 158 -8.72 2.60 12.73
C LEU A 158 -7.69 2.12 13.76
N PRO A 159 -7.60 0.82 14.04
CA PRO A 159 -6.51 0.25 14.82
C PRO A 159 -5.27 0.06 13.93
N TRP A 160 -4.61 1.15 13.54
CA TRP A 160 -3.48 1.13 12.58
C TRP A 160 -2.39 0.13 12.92
N VAL A 161 -2.04 0.03 14.21
CA VAL A 161 -1.01 -0.90 14.68
C VAL A 161 -1.44 -2.33 14.41
N GLU A 162 -2.63 -2.73 14.86
CA GLU A 162 -3.18 -4.08 14.64
C GLU A 162 -3.31 -4.42 13.15
N LEU A 163 -3.64 -3.41 12.34
CA LEU A 163 -3.86 -3.56 10.92
C LEU A 163 -2.57 -3.81 10.13
N LEU A 164 -1.47 -3.13 10.52
CA LEU A 164 -0.25 -3.01 9.72
C LEU A 164 0.99 -3.68 10.33
N TRP A 165 1.00 -4.05 11.61
CA TRP A 165 2.23 -4.54 12.26
C TRP A 165 2.81 -5.78 11.57
N ARG A 166 1.96 -6.70 11.07
CA ARG A 166 2.42 -7.93 10.41
C ARG A 166 3.17 -7.63 9.11
N GLN A 167 2.63 -6.67 8.33
CA GLN A 167 3.18 -6.22 7.06
C GLN A 167 4.46 -5.42 7.29
N LEU A 168 4.50 -4.58 8.33
CA LEU A 168 5.68 -3.81 8.70
C LEU A 168 6.81 -4.71 9.18
N VAL A 169 6.53 -5.72 10.01
CA VAL A 169 7.54 -6.70 10.45
C VAL A 169 8.05 -7.53 9.27
N ALA A 170 7.17 -8.00 8.39
CA ALA A 170 7.57 -8.73 7.20
C ALA A 170 8.43 -7.87 6.26
N ALA A 171 8.04 -6.61 6.04
CA ALA A 171 8.78 -5.67 5.21
C ALA A 171 10.13 -5.28 5.82
N ALA A 172 10.21 -5.16 7.16
CA ALA A 172 11.47 -4.95 7.85
C ALA A 172 12.42 -6.14 7.68
N GLY A 173 11.92 -7.38 7.80
CA GLY A 173 12.71 -8.59 7.52
C GLY A 173 13.17 -8.66 6.05
N MET A 174 12.31 -8.29 5.11
CA MET A 174 12.65 -8.16 3.70
C MET A 174 13.75 -7.11 3.47
N GLY A 175 13.63 -5.92 4.05
CA GLY A 175 14.62 -4.86 3.94
C GLY A 175 15.96 -5.25 4.57
N ALA A 176 15.95 -5.92 5.71
CA ALA A 176 17.16 -6.40 6.37
C ALA A 176 17.90 -7.46 5.52
N THR A 177 17.18 -8.46 5.02
CA THR A 177 17.76 -9.49 4.14
C THR A 177 18.31 -8.90 2.85
N ALA A 178 17.57 -7.95 2.26
CA ALA A 178 18.00 -7.23 1.08
C ALA A 178 19.29 -6.41 1.31
N ALA A 179 19.42 -5.73 2.46
CA ALA A 179 20.60 -4.97 2.82
C ALA A 179 21.84 -5.86 3.08
N LEU A 180 21.64 -7.04 3.68
CA LEU A 180 22.69 -8.03 3.93
C LEU A 180 23.21 -8.66 2.63
N LEU A 181 22.32 -8.86 1.65
CA LEU A 181 22.64 -9.50 0.37
C LEU A 181 22.92 -8.51 -0.76
N ARG A 182 23.13 -7.23 -0.47
CA ARG A 182 23.27 -6.15 -1.47
C ARG A 182 24.33 -6.41 -2.56
N ASN A 183 25.30 -7.28 -2.31
CA ASN A 183 26.37 -7.61 -3.26
C ASN A 183 25.95 -8.64 -4.32
N THR A 184 24.81 -9.30 -4.15
CA THR A 184 24.30 -10.34 -5.05
C THR A 184 22.84 -10.03 -5.44
N GLU A 185 22.65 -9.11 -6.37
CA GLU A 185 21.33 -8.54 -6.75
C GLU A 185 20.23 -9.60 -6.92
N LEU A 186 20.48 -10.65 -7.72
CA LEU A 186 19.48 -11.69 -7.99
C LEU A 186 19.15 -12.52 -6.74
N VAL A 187 20.16 -12.85 -5.93
CA VAL A 187 19.99 -13.61 -4.69
C VAL A 187 19.28 -12.76 -3.64
N ALA A 188 19.60 -11.47 -3.56
CA ALA A 188 18.95 -10.51 -2.67
C ALA A 188 17.45 -10.40 -2.97
N VAL A 189 17.07 -10.28 -4.23
CA VAL A 189 15.66 -10.24 -4.65
C VAL A 189 14.93 -11.52 -4.25
N VAL A 190 15.46 -12.68 -4.63
CA VAL A 190 14.79 -13.96 -4.36
C VAL A 190 14.66 -14.22 -2.86
N LEU A 191 15.76 -14.10 -2.11
CA LEU A 191 15.74 -14.40 -0.67
C LEU A 191 14.92 -13.39 0.12
N SER A 192 14.98 -12.08 -0.20
CA SER A 192 14.16 -11.08 0.48
C SER A 192 12.67 -11.29 0.21
N SER A 193 12.29 -11.60 -1.03
CA SER A 193 10.91 -11.96 -1.36
C SER A 193 10.43 -13.21 -0.62
N LEU A 194 11.27 -14.26 -0.52
CA LEU A 194 10.93 -15.46 0.24
C LEU A 194 10.77 -15.17 1.73
N VAL A 195 11.65 -14.35 2.31
CA VAL A 195 11.53 -13.92 3.72
C VAL A 195 10.26 -13.11 3.95
N TYR A 196 9.91 -12.19 3.05
CA TYR A 196 8.67 -11.43 3.15
C TYR A 196 7.44 -12.34 3.20
N VAL A 197 7.32 -13.26 2.24
CA VAL A 197 6.19 -14.20 2.16
C VAL A 197 6.19 -15.15 3.36
N GLY A 198 7.35 -15.69 3.74
CA GLY A 198 7.51 -16.58 4.88
C GLY A 198 7.09 -15.92 6.19
N LEU A 199 7.50 -14.67 6.43
CA LEU A 199 7.09 -13.90 7.60
C LEU A 199 5.60 -13.59 7.59
N LEU A 200 5.00 -13.22 6.46
CA LEU A 200 3.55 -13.00 6.39
C LEU A 200 2.75 -14.27 6.71
N VAL A 201 3.21 -15.43 6.24
CA VAL A 201 2.58 -16.73 6.56
C VAL A 201 2.76 -17.06 8.05
N ALA A 202 3.97 -16.92 8.59
CA ALA A 202 4.28 -17.20 9.99
C ALA A 202 3.52 -16.30 10.97
N LEU A 203 3.41 -15.01 10.66
CA LEU A 203 2.64 -14.02 11.42
C LEU A 203 1.13 -14.18 11.25
N GLY A 204 0.68 -15.12 10.43
CA GLY A 204 -0.73 -15.43 10.23
C GLY A 204 -1.49 -14.34 9.46
N ALA A 205 -0.82 -13.54 8.61
CA ALA A 205 -1.48 -12.51 7.80
C ALA A 205 -2.64 -13.07 6.96
N PHE A 206 -2.50 -14.30 6.45
CA PHE A 206 -3.53 -14.99 5.67
C PHE A 206 -4.57 -15.76 6.51
N ARG A 207 -4.41 -15.84 7.84
CA ARG A 207 -5.38 -16.48 8.75
C ARG A 207 -6.57 -15.58 9.06
N ASP A 208 -6.53 -14.33 8.61
CA ASP A 208 -7.63 -13.40 8.81
C ASP A 208 -8.87 -13.82 7.98
N PRO A 209 -10.05 -13.95 8.61
CA PRO A 209 -11.27 -14.39 7.93
C PRO A 209 -11.62 -13.54 6.71
N ASP A 210 -11.34 -12.23 6.75
CA ASP A 210 -11.67 -11.32 5.66
C ASP A 210 -10.76 -11.55 4.45
N ILE A 211 -9.47 -11.85 4.68
CA ILE A 211 -8.53 -12.21 3.61
C ILE A 211 -8.91 -13.56 3.00
N GLN A 212 -9.28 -14.55 3.80
CA GLN A 212 -9.70 -15.85 3.30
C GLN A 212 -10.94 -15.77 2.40
N ARG A 213 -11.89 -14.88 2.71
CA ARG A 213 -13.06 -14.65 1.85
C ARG A 213 -12.64 -14.14 0.48
N VAL A 214 -11.74 -13.16 0.41
CA VAL A 214 -11.23 -12.65 -0.88
C VAL A 214 -10.53 -13.76 -1.66
N LEU A 215 -9.66 -14.53 -1.01
CA LEU A 215 -8.94 -15.64 -1.66
C LEU A 215 -9.87 -16.72 -2.22
N ARG A 216 -11.02 -16.96 -1.61
CA ARG A 216 -12.04 -17.88 -2.12
C ARG A 216 -12.78 -17.36 -3.35
N ILE A 217 -12.86 -16.04 -3.51
CA ILE A 217 -13.58 -15.39 -4.62
C ILE A 217 -12.66 -15.18 -5.84
N VAL A 218 -11.34 -15.06 -5.62
CA VAL A 218 -10.37 -14.99 -6.71
C VAL A 218 -10.30 -16.37 -7.41
N PRO A 219 -10.71 -16.47 -8.69
CA PRO A 219 -10.95 -17.76 -9.38
C PRO A 219 -9.70 -18.63 -9.49
N PHE A 220 -8.50 -18.06 -9.34
CA PHE A 220 -7.23 -18.78 -9.43
C PHE A 220 -6.82 -19.54 -8.14
N ILE A 221 -7.43 -19.23 -6.98
CA ILE A 221 -7.03 -19.79 -5.68
C ILE A 221 -8.16 -20.63 -5.04
N GLY A 222 -9.42 -20.31 -5.33
CA GLY A 222 -10.60 -20.99 -4.75
C GLY A 222 -10.68 -22.51 -4.98
N GLN A 223 -9.98 -23.05 -5.97
CA GLN A 223 -10.00 -24.50 -6.26
C GLN A 223 -9.08 -25.35 -5.36
N ARG A 224 -8.20 -24.73 -4.54
CA ARG A 224 -7.20 -25.47 -3.73
C ARG A 224 -7.45 -25.45 -2.22
N VAL A 225 -8.53 -24.82 -1.75
CA VAL A 225 -8.90 -24.89 -0.33
C VAL A 225 -9.86 -26.07 -0.15
N PRO A 226 -9.45 -27.18 0.48
CA PRO A 226 -10.37 -28.28 0.74
C PRO A 226 -11.53 -27.78 1.60
N ALA A 227 -12.75 -28.04 1.13
CA ALA A 227 -13.95 -27.79 1.91
C ALA A 227 -13.84 -28.55 3.24
N ALA A 228 -14.15 -27.88 4.35
CA ALA A 228 -14.31 -28.57 5.62
C ALA A 228 -15.37 -29.67 5.45
N PRO A 229 -15.16 -30.88 6.00
CA PRO A 229 -16.15 -31.94 5.90
C PRO A 229 -17.47 -31.45 6.49
N SER A 230 -18.52 -31.51 5.67
CA SER A 230 -19.89 -31.32 6.11
C SER A 230 -20.20 -32.38 7.17
N ASP A 231 -20.63 -31.92 8.34
CA ASP A 231 -21.14 -32.76 9.42
C ASP A 231 -22.27 -33.65 8.89
N PRO A 232 -22.13 -35.00 8.91
CA PRO A 232 -23.18 -35.89 8.42
C PRO A 232 -24.33 -36.08 9.41
N PHE A 233 -24.30 -35.45 10.58
CA PHE A 233 -25.32 -35.62 11.61
C PHE A 233 -25.77 -34.28 12.20
N GLY A 234 -26.56 -33.54 11.44
CA GLY A 234 -27.44 -32.49 11.97
C GLY A 234 -28.88 -32.95 11.86
N GLU A 235 -29.37 -33.59 12.92
CA GLU A 235 -30.80 -33.75 13.21
C GLU A 235 -31.48 -32.40 13.50
#